data_AF-N6TVK0-F1
#
_entry.id   AF-N6TVK0-F1
#
_cell.length_a   1.000
_cell.length_b   1.000
_cell.length_c   1.000
_cell.angle_alpha   90.00
_cell.angle_beta   90.00
_cell.angle_gamma   90.00
#
_symmetry.space_group_name_H-M   'P 1'
#
loop_
_entity.id
_entity.type
_entity.pdbx_description
1 polymer ?
#
loop_
_entity_poly.entity_id
_entity_poly.type
_entity_poly.pdbx_seq_one_letter_code
_entity_poly.pdbx_strand_id
1 'polypeptide(L)'
;MPDNPNPRFFDMVEYFFHKACVLVEDKLVEDLAKVKGSKLTLEQRKAKVRGILTHMEHCDHIIEVAFPIKRDNGEYEVIKGYRAQHSTHRLPCKGGRTESLKKRVKS
;
A
#
# COMPACT_ATOMS: atom_id res chain seq x y z
N MET A 1 3.21 -18.04 -4.84
CA MET A 1 3.70 -16.90 -5.63
C MET A 1 4.85 -17.22 -6.59
N PRO A 2 5.85 -18.08 -6.30
CA PRO A 2 6.97 -18.27 -7.25
C PRO A 2 6.56 -18.90 -8.59
N ASP A 3 5.42 -19.60 -8.64
CA ASP A 3 4.97 -20.34 -9.83
C ASP A 3 3.78 -19.71 -10.57
N ASN A 4 3.30 -18.52 -10.16
CA ASN A 4 2.21 -17.85 -10.85
C ASN A 4 2.77 -16.87 -11.90
N PRO A 5 2.52 -17.08 -13.22
CA PRO A 5 3.06 -16.21 -14.27
C PRO A 5 2.40 -14.84 -14.35
N ASN A 6 1.24 -14.61 -13.69
CA ASN A 6 0.57 -13.31 -13.67
C ASN A 6 -0.11 -13.02 -12.31
N PRO A 7 0.68 -12.78 -11.25
CA PRO A 7 0.14 -12.43 -9.95
C PRO A 7 -0.49 -11.04 -9.98
N ARG A 8 -1.46 -10.77 -9.10
CA ARG A 8 -2.01 -9.41 -9.01
C ARG A 8 -0.89 -8.48 -8.55
N PHE A 9 -0.89 -7.25 -9.06
CA PHE A 9 0.13 -6.25 -8.71
C PHE A 9 0.27 -6.06 -7.20
N PHE A 10 -0.86 -6.04 -6.49
CA PHE A 10 -0.87 -5.96 -5.02
C PHE A 10 -0.10 -7.11 -4.38
N ASP A 11 -0.41 -8.36 -4.76
CA ASP A 11 0.21 -9.54 -4.17
C ASP A 11 1.73 -9.61 -4.46
N MET A 12 2.19 -9.04 -5.59
CA MET A 12 3.61 -8.93 -5.90
C MET A 12 4.32 -7.94 -4.99
N VAL A 13 3.72 -6.76 -4.77
CA VAL A 13 4.28 -5.73 -3.88
C VAL A 13 4.29 -6.22 -2.44
N GLU A 14 3.23 -6.90 -2.02
CA GLU A 14 3.10 -7.54 -0.70
C GLU A 14 4.23 -8.56 -0.46
N TYR A 15 4.55 -9.39 -1.46
CA TYR A 15 5.67 -10.33 -1.37
C TYR A 15 7.02 -9.64 -1.12
N PHE A 16 7.31 -8.57 -1.86
CA PHE A 16 8.55 -7.81 -1.66
C PHE A 16 8.58 -7.12 -0.29
N PHE A 17 7.45 -6.61 0.17
CA PHE A 17 7.31 -6.01 1.48
C PHE A 17 7.59 -7.02 2.60
N HIS A 18 6.99 -8.21 2.56
CA HIS A 18 7.23 -9.27 3.55
C HIS A 18 8.69 -9.73 3.53
N LYS A 19 9.29 -9.89 2.35
CA LYS A 19 10.71 -10.26 2.24
C LYS A 19 11.63 -9.18 2.84
N ALA A 20 11.30 -7.91 2.64
CA ALA A 20 12.03 -6.82 3.26
C ALA A 20 11.86 -6.82 4.78
N CYS A 21 10.64 -7.02 5.29
CA CYS A 21 10.33 -7.09 6.72
C CYS A 21 11.19 -8.14 7.45
N VAL A 22 11.29 -9.35 6.88
CA VAL A 22 12.12 -10.42 7.46
C VAL A 22 13.60 -10.02 7.56
N LEU A 23 14.12 -9.28 6.57
CA LEU A 23 15.52 -8.85 6.57
C LEU A 23 15.81 -7.69 7.53
N VAL A 24 14.82 -6.83 7.79
CA VAL A 24 15.02 -5.62 8.61
C VAL A 24 14.56 -5.78 10.07
N GLU A 25 13.77 -6.80 10.40
CA GLU A 25 13.22 -7.00 11.75
C GLU A 25 14.31 -7.01 12.83
N ASP A 26 15.39 -7.77 12.62
CA ASP A 26 16.50 -7.88 13.57
C ASP A 26 17.18 -6.52 13.82
N LYS A 27 17.46 -5.78 12.74
CA LYS A 27 18.08 -4.45 12.82
C LYS A 27 17.17 -3.43 13.51
N LEU A 28 15.87 -3.46 13.23
CA LEU A 28 14.90 -2.56 13.86
C LEU A 28 14.77 -2.82 15.36
N VAL A 29 14.83 -4.09 15.80
CA VAL A 29 14.83 -4.45 17.22
C VAL A 29 16.09 -3.95 17.93
N GLU A 30 17.26 -4.07 17.29
CA GLU A 30 18.52 -3.52 17.80
C GLU A 30 18.50 -1.99 17.91
N ASP A 31 17.96 -1.30 16.91
CA ASP A 31 17.92 0.16 16.92
C ASP A 31 16.93 0.68 17.98
N LEU A 32 15.80 -0.01 18.20
CA LEU A 32 14.90 0.25 19.33
C LEU A 32 15.55 0.02 20.69
N ALA A 33 16.55 -0.87 20.78
CA ALA A 33 17.32 -1.11 21.99
C ALA A 33 18.24 0.07 22.36
N LYS A 34 18.70 0.82 21.35
CA LYS A 34 19.62 1.96 21.50
C LYS A 34 18.88 3.27 21.85
N VAL A 35 17.56 3.32 21.69
CA VAL A 35 16.76 4.50 22.02
C VAL A 35 16.75 4.72 23.55
N LYS A 36 17.30 5.87 23.99
CA LYS A 36 17.32 6.29 25.39
C LYS A 36 15.88 6.37 25.93
N GLY A 37 15.57 5.59 26.97
CA GLY A 37 14.25 5.56 27.63
C GLY A 37 13.43 4.28 27.38
N SER A 38 13.85 3.39 26.49
CA SER A 38 13.16 2.12 26.25
C SER A 38 13.39 1.10 27.37
N LYS A 39 12.54 1.11 28.40
CA LYS A 39 12.42 0.02 29.41
C LYS A 39 11.68 -1.23 28.88
N LEU A 40 11.46 -1.34 27.56
CA LEU A 40 10.76 -2.49 26.98
C LEU A 40 11.63 -3.74 26.99
N THR A 41 11.02 -4.89 27.28
CA THR A 41 11.62 -6.22 27.14
C THR A 41 11.84 -6.56 25.66
N LEU A 42 12.67 -7.56 25.37
CA LEU A 42 12.95 -8.02 24.00
C LEU A 42 11.65 -8.39 23.25
N GLU A 43 10.75 -9.11 23.92
CA GLU A 43 9.46 -9.51 23.37
C GLU A 43 8.55 -8.31 23.06
N GLN A 44 8.51 -7.31 23.94
CA GLN A 44 7.74 -6.09 23.70
C GLN A 44 8.31 -5.27 22.53
N ARG A 45 9.63 -5.27 22.33
CA ARG A 45 10.28 -4.61 21.19
C ARG A 45 9.92 -5.28 19.88
N LYS A 46 10.00 -6.61 19.82
CA LYS A 46 9.56 -7.39 18.65
C LYS A 46 8.09 -7.17 18.33
N ALA A 47 7.21 -7.23 19.34
CA ALA A 47 5.79 -6.94 19.17
C ALA A 47 5.54 -5.53 18.62
N LYS A 48 6.29 -4.53 19.11
CA LYS A 48 6.20 -3.15 18.64
C LYS A 48 6.67 -2.98 17.19
N VAL A 49 7.80 -3.60 16.81
CA VAL A 49 8.29 -3.58 15.42
C VAL A 49 7.26 -4.20 14.49
N ARG A 50 6.76 -5.38 14.82
CA ARG A 50 5.73 -6.06 14.02
C ARG A 50 4.47 -5.23 13.88
N GLY A 51 3.98 -4.63 14.98
CA GLY A 51 2.80 -3.77 14.92
C GLY A 51 2.97 -2.57 13.97
N ILE A 52 4.16 -1.96 13.95
CA ILE A 52 4.47 -0.86 13.02
C ILE A 52 4.55 -1.36 11.57
N LEU A 53 5.23 -2.49 11.33
CA LEU A 53 5.32 -3.09 10.00
C LEU A 53 3.94 -3.46 9.44
N THR A 54 3.09 -4.10 10.23
CA THR A 54 1.71 -4.45 9.84
C THR A 54 0.85 -3.20 9.56
N HIS A 55 1.08 -2.12 10.31
CA HIS A 55 0.40 -0.85 10.02
C HIS A 55 0.84 -0.26 8.68
N MET A 56 2.14 -0.31 8.35
CA MET A 56 2.68 0.18 7.08
C MET A 56 2.28 -0.69 5.87
N GLU A 57 1.87 -1.93 6.09
CA GLU A 57 1.45 -2.84 5.02
C GLU A 57 0.13 -2.40 4.37
N HIS A 58 -0.80 -1.85 5.15
CA HIS A 58 -2.13 -1.50 4.68
C HIS A 58 -2.17 -0.10 4.06
N CYS A 59 -2.98 0.09 3.01
CA CYS A 59 -3.23 1.43 2.48
C CYS A 59 -4.17 2.21 3.42
N ASP A 60 -3.76 3.40 3.83
CA ASP A 60 -4.57 4.28 4.68
C ASP A 60 -5.92 4.64 4.04
N HIS A 61 -5.92 5.02 2.74
CA HIS A 61 -7.13 5.48 2.06
C HIS A 61 -7.20 5.00 0.61
N ILE A 62 -8.34 4.43 0.22
CA ILE A 62 -8.67 4.10 -1.17
C ILE A 62 -9.95 4.85 -1.52
N ILE A 63 -9.89 5.68 -2.57
CA ILE A 63 -11.02 6.45 -3.07
C ILE A 63 -11.38 5.90 -4.46
N GLU A 64 -12.60 5.42 -4.60
CA GLU A 64 -13.24 5.15 -5.89
C GLU A 64 -14.22 6.29 -6.19
N VAL A 65 -14.08 6.90 -7.36
CA VAL A 65 -15.01 7.92 -7.85
C VAL A 65 -15.64 7.45 -9.15
N ALA A 66 -16.95 7.65 -9.28
CA ALA A 66 -17.68 7.44 -10.52
C ALA A 66 -18.52 8.68 -10.79
N PHE A 67 -18.22 9.39 -11.88
CA PHE A 67 -18.96 10.59 -12.24
C PHE A 67 -19.35 10.58 -13.73
N PRO A 68 -20.56 11.04 -14.07
CA PRO A 68 -20.98 11.15 -15.46
C PRO A 68 -20.30 12.35 -16.12
N ILE A 69 -19.80 12.14 -17.33
CA ILE A 69 -19.35 13.20 -18.23
C ILE A 69 -20.27 13.25 -19.44
N LYS A 70 -20.54 14.45 -19.95
CA LYS A 70 -21.17 14.62 -21.26
C LYS A 70 -20.07 14.68 -22.30
N ARG A 71 -20.10 13.78 -23.28
CA ARG A 71 -19.18 13.77 -24.42
C ARG A 71 -19.59 14.82 -25.44
N ASP A 72 -18.66 15.16 -26.33
CA ASP A 72 -18.88 16.15 -27.40
C ASP A 72 -20.03 15.76 -28.35
N ASN A 73 -20.31 14.46 -28.48
CA ASN A 73 -21.42 13.91 -29.25
C ASN A 73 -22.79 14.01 -28.53
N GLY A 74 -22.85 14.59 -27.34
CA GLY A 74 -24.06 14.76 -26.55
C GLY A 74 -24.43 13.57 -25.66
N GLU A 75 -23.72 12.43 -25.78
CA GLU A 75 -23.97 11.25 -24.94
C GLU A 75 -23.33 11.39 -23.55
N TYR A 76 -23.94 10.73 -22.57
CA TYR A 76 -23.42 10.67 -21.21
C TYR A 76 -22.64 9.36 -21.00
N GLU A 77 -21.41 9.48 -20.53
CA GLU A 77 -20.58 8.34 -20.14
C GLU A 77 -20.16 8.46 -18.68
N VAL A 78 -20.24 7.35 -17.93
CA VAL A 78 -19.75 7.30 -16.56
C VAL A 78 -18.28 6.88 -16.56
N ILE A 79 -17.40 7.78 -16.13
CA ILE A 79 -15.98 7.48 -15.93
C ILE A 79 -15.75 7.03 -14.49
N LYS A 80 -14.94 5.97 -14.34
CA LYS A 80 -14.46 5.48 -13.04
C LYS A 80 -13.01 5.87 -12.84
N GLY A 81 -12.72 6.50 -11.71
CA GLY A 81 -11.38 6.83 -11.25
C GLY A 81 -11.07 6.12 -9.93
N TYR A 82 -9.83 5.70 -9.78
CA TYR A 82 -9.32 5.09 -8.54
C TYR A 82 -8.10 5.88 -8.05
N ARG A 83 -8.06 6.19 -6.75
CA ARG A 83 -6.89 6.77 -6.10
C ARG A 83 -6.62 6.05 -4.79
N ALA A 84 -5.46 5.40 -4.68
CA ALA A 84 -4.96 4.85 -3.43
C ALA A 84 -3.92 5.80 -2.82
N GLN A 85 -4.04 6.10 -1.54
CA GLN A 85 -3.03 6.75 -0.72
C GLN A 85 -2.52 5.70 0.27
N HIS A 86 -1.28 5.26 0.07
CA HIS A 86 -0.73 4.14 0.82
C HIS A 86 -0.26 4.55 2.22
N SER A 87 0.36 5.73 2.36
CA SER A 87 0.82 6.24 3.65
C SER A 87 0.71 7.75 3.73
N THR A 88 0.20 8.24 4.85
CA THR A 88 0.11 9.67 5.21
C THR A 88 1.25 10.16 6.12
N HIS A 89 2.23 9.29 6.43
CA HIS A 89 3.34 9.59 7.36
C HIS A 89 4.18 10.83 6.97
N ARG A 90 4.18 11.23 5.69
CA ARG A 90 4.69 12.54 5.23
C ARG A 90 3.67 13.22 4.31
N LEU A 91 3.36 14.48 4.60
CA LEU A 91 2.48 15.32 3.79
C LEU A 91 3.30 16.33 2.95
N PRO A 92 2.90 16.63 1.69
CA PRO A 92 1.80 16.02 0.93
C PRO A 92 2.19 14.66 0.31
N CYS A 93 1.22 13.76 0.17
CA CYS A 93 1.41 12.46 -0.47
C CYS A 93 1.81 12.62 -1.96
N LYS A 94 2.96 12.06 -2.36
CA LYS A 94 3.39 12.00 -3.76
C LYS A 94 2.79 10.76 -4.45
N GLY A 95 2.17 10.95 -5.60
CA GLY A 95 1.65 9.86 -6.45
C GLY A 95 1.36 10.36 -7.86
N GLY A 96 1.71 9.56 -8.87
CA GLY A 96 1.40 9.84 -10.28
C GLY A 96 -0.06 9.56 -10.61
N ARG A 97 -0.59 10.23 -11.64
CA ARG A 97 -1.88 9.88 -12.25
C ARG A 97 -1.60 9.02 -13.48
N THR A 98 -2.11 7.80 -13.49
CA THR A 98 -2.02 6.91 -14.65
C THR A 98 -3.40 6.74 -15.23
N GLU A 99 -3.58 7.15 -16.49
CA GLU A 99 -4.81 6.93 -17.25
C GLU A 99 -4.68 5.61 -18.00
N SER A 100 -5.53 4.64 -17.69
CA SER A 100 -5.54 3.33 -18.37
C SER A 100 -6.95 2.82 -18.57
N LEU A 101 -7.34 2.60 -19.82
CA LEU A 101 -8.64 2.03 -20.20
C LEU A 101 -8.63 0.51 -19.96
N LYS A 102 -8.98 0.07 -18.75
CA LYS A 102 -9.39 -1.32 -18.54
C LYS A 102 -10.87 -1.45 -18.93
N LYS A 103 -11.14 -1.67 -20.23
CA LYS A 103 -12.46 -2.10 -20.68
C LYS A 103 -12.77 -3.43 -19.99
N ARG A 104 -13.66 -3.42 -19.00
CA ARG A 104 -14.18 -4.64 -18.40
C ARG A 104 -15.04 -5.31 -19.47
N VAL A 105 -14.46 -6.27 -20.19
CA VAL A 105 -15.20 -7.14 -21.11
C VAL A 105 -16.21 -7.88 -20.24
N LYS A 106 -17.49 -7.50 -20.34
CA LYS A 106 -18.59 -8.33 -19.86
C LYS A 106 -18.69 -9.49 -20.84
N SER A 107 -18.33 -10.70 -20.39
CA SER A 107 -18.72 -11.94 -21.05
C SER A 107 -20.23 -12.12 -21.04
#